data_AF-A0A1U7U887-F1
#
_entry.id   AF-A0A1U7U887-F1
#
_cell.length_a   1.000
_cell.length_b   1.000
_cell.length_c   1.000
_cell.angle_alpha   90.00
_cell.angle_beta   90.00
_cell.angle_gamma   90.00
#
_symmetry.space_group_name_H-M   'P 1'
#
loop_
_entity.id
_entity.type
_entity.pdbx_description
1 polymer ?
#
loop_
_entity_poly.entity_id
_entity_poly.type
_entity_poly.pdbx_seq_one_letter_code
_entity_poly.pdbx_strand_id
1 'polypeptide(L)'
;MSISLSSLILLPIWINMAQIHQGGPDEKEKTTALKDLLSRIDLDELMKKDEPPLDFPDTLEGFEYAFNEKGQLRHIKTGEPFVFNYREDLHRWNQKRYEALGEVCHMSLQLCFFQF
;
A
#
# COMPACT_ATOMS: atom_id res chain seq x y z
N MET A 1 34.16 47.59 -30.96
CA MET A 1 33.55 46.80 -29.87
C MET A 1 34.60 45.82 -29.38
N SER A 2 35.09 46.00 -28.15
CA SER A 2 36.18 45.22 -27.56
C SER A 2 35.61 43.94 -26.93
N ILE A 3 35.94 42.79 -27.52
CA ILE A 3 35.59 41.49 -26.95
C ILE A 3 36.65 41.21 -25.87
N SER A 4 36.23 41.17 -24.61
CA SER A 4 37.12 40.90 -23.48
C SER A 4 37.67 39.46 -23.59
N LEU A 5 39.00 39.31 -23.60
CA LEU A 5 39.72 38.02 -23.65
C LEU A 5 39.30 37.04 -22.53
N SER A 6 38.75 37.56 -21.43
CA SER A 6 38.18 36.75 -20.35
C SER A 6 36.96 35.92 -20.76
N SER A 7 36.24 36.30 -21.82
CA SER A 7 35.08 35.56 -22.32
C SER A 7 35.47 34.29 -23.10
N LEU A 8 36.67 34.24 -23.69
CA LEU A 8 37.13 33.09 -24.48
C LEU A 8 37.51 31.87 -23.62
N ILE A 9 37.84 32.09 -22.35
CA ILE A 9 38.35 31.03 -21.45
C ILE A 9 37.19 30.22 -20.84
N LEU A 10 35.96 30.77 -20.85
CA LEU A 10 34.78 30.10 -20.29
C LEU A 10 34.08 29.15 -21.28
N LEU A 11 34.30 29.32 -22.58
CA LEU A 11 33.72 28.49 -23.64
C LEU A 11 34.16 27.00 -23.59
N PRO A 12 35.44 26.64 -23.36
CA PRO A 12 35.86 25.23 -23.35
C PRO A 12 35.41 24.44 -22.09
N ILE A 13 35.12 25.14 -20.99
CA ILE A 13 34.65 24.51 -19.74
C ILE A 13 33.21 24.00 -19.93
N TRP A 14 32.39 24.74 -20.68
CA TRP A 14 31.00 24.35 -20.94
C TRP A 14 30.90 23.14 -21.89
N ILE A 15 31.83 23.02 -22.85
CA ILE A 15 31.90 21.88 -23.77
C ILE A 15 32.28 20.58 -23.03
N ASN A 16 33.18 20.63 -22.05
CA ASN A 16 33.56 19.46 -21.25
C ASN A 16 32.39 18.90 -20.42
N MET A 17 31.56 19.79 -19.83
CA MET A 17 30.39 19.37 -19.05
C MET A 17 29.29 18.73 -19.92
N ALA A 18 29.18 19.13 -21.19
CA ALA A 18 28.24 18.54 -22.15
C ALA A 18 28.64 17.13 -22.61
N GLN A 19 29.94 16.82 -22.65
CA GLN A 19 30.44 15.49 -22.98
C GLN A 19 30.28 14.48 -21.84
N ILE A 20 30.29 14.91 -20.58
CA ILE A 20 30.18 14.02 -19.41
C ILE A 20 28.75 13.52 -19.18
N HIS A 21 27.72 14.20 -19.70
CA HIS A 21 26.32 13.74 -19.60
C HIS A 21 25.91 12.67 -20.63
N GLN A 22 26.73 12.42 -21.65
CA GLN A 22 26.51 11.28 -22.55
C GLN A 22 27.13 10.02 -21.94
N GLY A 23 26.54 9.57 -20.82
CA GLY A 23 26.69 8.20 -20.34
C GLY A 23 26.44 7.24 -21.50
N GLY A 24 27.30 6.23 -21.62
CA GLY A 24 27.41 5.41 -22.82
C GLY A 24 26.11 4.66 -23.15
N PRO A 25 25.99 4.09 -24.36
CA PRO A 25 24.82 3.29 -24.77
C PRO A 25 24.48 2.16 -23.79
N ASP A 26 25.46 1.70 -23.01
CA ASP A 26 25.38 0.54 -22.14
C ASP A 26 24.46 0.73 -20.91
N GLU A 27 24.37 1.92 -20.30
CA GLU A 27 23.44 2.14 -19.16
C GLU A 27 21.98 2.18 -19.61
N LYS A 28 21.70 2.77 -20.78
CA LYS A 28 20.35 2.92 -21.31
C LYS A 28 19.80 1.60 -21.84
N GLU A 29 20.65 0.75 -22.40
CA GLU A 29 20.28 -0.61 -22.83
C GLU A 29 20.05 -1.53 -21.62
N LYS A 30 20.93 -1.51 -20.61
CA LYS A 30 20.72 -2.27 -19.37
C LYS A 30 19.44 -1.89 -18.65
N THR A 31 19.10 -0.60 -18.59
CA THR A 31 17.86 -0.13 -17.96
C THR A 31 16.63 -0.49 -18.79
N THR A 32 16.73 -0.56 -20.12
CA THR A 32 15.62 -0.97 -21.00
C THR A 32 15.39 -2.48 -20.91
N ALA A 33 16.46 -3.29 -20.90
CA ALA A 33 16.38 -4.73 -20.73
C ALA A 33 15.88 -5.12 -19.33
N LEU A 34 16.31 -4.42 -18.28
CA LEU A 34 15.77 -4.62 -16.93
C LEU A 34 14.28 -4.27 -16.85
N LYS A 35 13.86 -3.14 -17.45
CA LYS A 35 12.44 -2.75 -17.50
C LYS A 35 11.60 -3.77 -18.28
N ASP A 36 12.12 -4.30 -19.38
CA ASP A 36 11.48 -5.35 -20.18
C ASP A 36 11.34 -6.66 -19.38
N LEU A 37 12.38 -7.08 -18.66
CA LEU A 37 12.33 -8.24 -17.77
C LEU A 37 11.37 -8.03 -16.59
N LEU A 38 11.37 -6.84 -15.97
CA LEU A 38 10.43 -6.47 -14.91
C LEU A 38 8.99 -6.42 -15.39
N SER A 39 8.74 -5.98 -16.63
CA SER A 39 7.40 -5.95 -17.23
C SER A 39 6.85 -7.34 -17.60
N ARG A 40 7.73 -8.33 -17.76
CA ARG A 40 7.36 -9.74 -17.97
C ARG A 40 7.01 -10.47 -16.68
N ILE A 41 7.43 -9.95 -15.53
CA ILE A 41 6.99 -10.44 -14.23
C ILE A 41 5.63 -9.82 -13.99
N ASP A 42 4.58 -10.63 -14.01
CA ASP A 42 3.23 -10.17 -13.75
C ASP A 42 3.14 -9.80 -12.25
N LEU A 43 3.30 -8.50 -11.96
CA LEU A 43 3.29 -7.95 -10.60
C LEU A 43 1.98 -8.31 -9.89
N ASP A 44 0.88 -8.44 -10.66
CA ASP A 44 -0.42 -8.87 -10.17
C ASP A 44 -0.41 -10.36 -9.74
N GLU A 45 0.42 -11.19 -10.35
CA GLU A 45 0.59 -12.61 -10.00
C GLU A 45 1.46 -12.79 -8.74
N LEU A 46 2.42 -11.88 -8.51
CA LEU A 46 3.17 -11.79 -7.25
C LEU A 46 2.30 -11.24 -6.11
N MET A 47 1.52 -10.18 -6.36
CA MET A 47 0.63 -9.59 -5.34
C MET A 47 -0.51 -10.54 -4.94
N LYS A 48 -0.96 -11.44 -5.83
CA LYS A 48 -1.96 -12.47 -5.50
C LYS A 48 -1.45 -13.52 -4.50
N LYS A 49 -0.14 -13.73 -4.39
CA LYS A 49 0.42 -14.73 -3.46
C LYS A 49 0.50 -14.23 -2.01
N ASP A 50 0.50 -12.92 -1.81
CA ASP A 50 0.62 -12.29 -0.49
C ASP A 50 -0.73 -11.82 0.07
N GLU A 51 -1.84 -12.01 -0.65
CA GLU A 51 -3.17 -11.73 -0.10
C GLU A 51 -3.45 -12.70 1.08
N PRO A 52 -3.72 -12.18 2.29
CA PRO A 52 -4.05 -13.01 3.44
C PRO A 52 -5.32 -13.83 3.19
N PRO A 53 -5.43 -15.04 3.77
CA PRO A 53 -6.62 -15.86 3.67
C PRO A 53 -7.88 -15.07 4.02
N LEU A 54 -8.95 -15.29 3.25
CA LEU A 54 -10.27 -14.72 3.50
C LEU A 54 -11.08 -15.59 4.47
N ASP A 55 -10.40 -16.18 5.45
CA ASP A 55 -11.01 -16.96 6.51
C ASP A 55 -11.19 -16.03 7.71
N PHE A 56 -12.44 -15.65 7.94
CA PHE A 56 -12.82 -14.78 9.06
C PHE A 56 -13.52 -15.61 10.14
N PRO A 57 -13.29 -15.27 11.42
CA PRO A 57 -14.02 -15.88 12.51
C PRO A 57 -15.51 -15.57 12.43
N ASP A 58 -16.33 -16.41 13.07
CA ASP A 58 -17.79 -16.33 13.10
C ASP A 58 -18.33 -15.74 14.43
N THR A 59 -17.43 -15.29 15.31
CA THR A 59 -17.76 -14.73 16.63
C THR A 59 -17.06 -13.40 16.86
N LEU A 60 -17.71 -12.51 17.63
CA LEU A 60 -17.12 -11.21 18.00
C LEU A 60 -15.79 -11.36 18.74
N GLU A 61 -15.73 -12.35 19.65
CA GLU A 61 -14.53 -12.69 20.40
C GLU A 61 -13.40 -13.16 19.47
N GLY A 62 -13.71 -13.91 18.41
CA GLY A 62 -12.76 -14.32 17.39
C GLY A 62 -12.18 -13.14 16.60
N PHE A 63 -12.95 -12.07 16.42
CA PHE A 63 -12.45 -10.80 15.86
C PHE A 63 -11.65 -9.96 16.87
N GLU A 64 -11.54 -10.41 18.12
CA GLU A 64 -11.00 -9.68 19.25
C GLU A 64 -11.81 -8.43 19.61
N TYR A 65 -13.12 -8.41 19.35
CA TYR A 65 -14.01 -7.32 19.72
C TYR A 65 -15.12 -7.76 20.68
N ALA A 66 -15.57 -6.82 21.51
CA ALA A 66 -16.76 -6.97 22.35
C ALA A 66 -17.49 -5.64 22.47
N PHE A 67 -18.77 -5.67 22.81
CA PHE A 67 -19.50 -4.47 23.18
C PHE A 67 -19.17 -4.10 24.63
N ASN A 68 -18.80 -2.84 24.86
CA ASN A 68 -18.69 -2.32 26.22
C ASN A 68 -20.08 -2.05 26.84
N GLU A 69 -20.12 -1.66 28.11
CA GLU A 69 -21.36 -1.32 28.83
C GLU A 69 -22.19 -0.21 28.16
N LYS A 70 -21.57 0.60 27.29
CA LYS A 70 -22.23 1.67 26.53
C LYS A 70 -22.73 1.19 25.15
N GLY A 71 -22.61 -0.09 24.83
CA GLY A 71 -22.97 -0.66 23.53
C GLY A 71 -22.00 -0.31 22.40
N GLN A 72 -20.78 0.12 22.69
CA GLN A 72 -19.77 0.45 21.69
C GLN A 72 -18.88 -0.77 21.41
N LEU A 73 -18.68 -1.08 20.13
CA LEU A 73 -17.78 -2.14 19.69
C LEU A 73 -16.31 -1.73 19.92
N ARG A 74 -15.59 -2.47 20.77
CA ARG A 74 -14.21 -2.18 21.16
C ARG A 74 -13.35 -3.42 21.16
N HIS A 75 -12.07 -3.23 20.87
CA HIS A 75 -11.10 -4.30 20.93
C HIS A 75 -10.97 -4.82 22.38
N ILE A 76 -11.00 -6.14 22.58
CA ILE A 76 -11.01 -6.76 23.92
C ILE A 76 -9.69 -6.49 24.66
N LYS A 77 -8.55 -6.59 23.96
CA LYS A 77 -7.22 -6.38 24.56
C LYS A 77 -6.84 -4.90 24.75
N THR A 78 -7.01 -4.06 23.73
CA THR A 78 -6.54 -2.66 23.73
C THR A 78 -7.62 -1.66 24.16
N GLY A 79 -8.91 -2.03 24.07
CA GLY A 79 -10.03 -1.12 24.31
C GLY A 79 -10.26 -0.10 23.20
N GLU A 80 -9.47 -0.17 22.11
CA GLU A 80 -9.54 0.78 21.01
C GLU A 80 -10.88 0.67 20.28
N PRO A 81 -11.39 1.80 19.74
CA PRO A 81 -12.56 1.79 18.88
C PRO A 81 -12.33 0.94 17.63
N PHE A 82 -13.44 0.49 17.05
CA PHE A 82 -13.41 -0.20 15.77
C PHE A 82 -12.82 0.65 14.62
N VAL A 83 -12.04 0.01 13.74
CA VAL A 83 -11.33 0.66 12.61
C VAL A 83 -11.74 0.07 11.25
N PHE A 84 -12.05 0.97 10.30
CA PHE A 84 -12.46 0.65 8.92
C PHE A 84 -11.32 0.40 7.92
N ASN A 85 -10.08 0.63 8.31
CA ASN A 85 -8.91 0.29 7.50
C ASN A 85 -7.93 -0.52 8.34
N TYR A 86 -8.23 -1.80 8.57
CA TYR A 86 -7.39 -2.64 9.44
C TYR A 86 -5.99 -2.87 8.86
N ARG A 87 -5.90 -2.99 7.53
CA ARG A 87 -4.63 -3.06 6.79
C ARG A 87 -4.61 -2.02 5.67
N GLU A 88 -3.65 -1.11 5.67
CA GLU A 88 -3.69 0.07 4.80
C GLU A 88 -3.78 -0.25 3.31
N ASP A 89 -3.06 -1.28 2.85
CA ASP A 89 -2.94 -1.61 1.42
C ASP A 89 -3.95 -2.67 0.93
N LEU A 90 -4.75 -3.25 1.83
CA LEU A 90 -5.59 -4.41 1.52
C LEU A 90 -7.08 -4.08 1.61
N HIS A 91 -7.53 -3.16 0.74
CA HIS A 91 -8.92 -2.71 0.70
C HIS A 91 -9.92 -3.86 0.47
N ARG A 92 -9.60 -4.80 -0.43
CA ARG A 92 -10.45 -5.97 -0.72
C ARG A 92 -10.63 -6.86 0.52
N TRP A 93 -9.52 -7.13 1.22
CA TRP A 93 -9.55 -7.96 2.42
C TRP A 93 -10.28 -7.25 3.57
N ASN A 94 -10.00 -5.96 3.76
CA ASN A 94 -10.68 -5.13 4.75
C ASN A 94 -12.19 -5.13 4.50
N GLN A 95 -12.64 -4.94 3.25
CA GLN A 95 -14.05 -5.03 2.87
C GLN A 95 -14.67 -6.37 3.30
N LYS A 96 -14.02 -7.49 2.98
CA LYS A 96 -14.51 -8.82 3.36
C LYS A 96 -14.55 -9.02 4.87
N ARG A 97 -13.58 -8.47 5.60
CA ARG A 97 -13.60 -8.45 7.07
C ARG A 97 -14.80 -7.67 7.62
N TYR A 98 -15.17 -6.54 7.01
CA TYR A 98 -16.35 -5.76 7.42
C TYR A 98 -17.64 -6.53 7.18
N GLU A 99 -17.77 -7.19 6.03
CA GLU A 99 -18.94 -8.03 5.72
C GLU A 99 -19.10 -9.12 6.79
N ALA A 100 -18.05 -9.91 7.04
CA ALA A 100 -18.09 -10.98 8.04
C ALA A 100 -18.39 -10.47 9.45
N LEU A 101 -17.73 -9.39 9.89
CA LEU A 101 -17.99 -8.81 11.20
C LEU A 101 -19.42 -8.26 11.32
N GLY A 102 -19.95 -7.66 10.25
CA GLY A 102 -21.31 -7.15 10.18
C GLY A 102 -22.36 -8.24 10.34
N GLU A 103 -22.17 -9.39 9.69
CA GLU A 103 -23.04 -10.56 9.85
C GLU A 103 -23.04 -11.05 11.31
N VAL A 104 -21.87 -11.17 11.93
CA VAL A 104 -21.75 -11.60 13.33
C VAL A 104 -22.38 -10.59 14.29
N CYS A 105 -22.20 -9.29 14.05
CA CYS A 105 -22.84 -8.23 14.84
C CYS A 105 -24.36 -8.27 14.70
N HIS A 106 -24.86 -8.44 13.48
CA HIS A 106 -26.29 -8.53 13.20
C HIS A 106 -26.91 -9.72 13.94
N MET A 107 -26.28 -10.89 13.86
CA MET A 107 -26.72 -12.09 14.57
C MET A 107 -26.72 -11.90 16.10
N SER A 108 -25.66 -11.30 16.64
CA SER A 108 -25.52 -11.04 18.07
C SER A 108 -26.59 -10.05 18.58
N LEU A 109 -26.85 -8.99 17.83
CA LEU A 109 -27.88 -8.00 18.18
C LEU A 109 -29.29 -8.58 18.05
N GLN A 110 -29.58 -9.35 17.01
CA GLN A 110 -30.87 -10.01 16.83
C GLN A 110 -31.21 -10.92 18.03
N LEU A 111 -30.23 -11.69 18.52
CA LEU A 111 -30.40 -12.55 19.70
C LEU A 111 -30.68 -11.73 20.97
N CYS A 112 -29.98 -10.60 21.17
CA CYS A 112 -30.23 -9.70 22.29
C CYS A 112 -31.62 -9.05 22.24
N PHE A 113 -32.13 -8.70 21.04
CA PHE A 113 -33.46 -8.10 20.87
C PHE A 113 -34.62 -9.10 21.03
N PHE A 114 -34.39 -10.40 20.81
CA PHE A 114 -35.40 -11.44 20.97
C PHE A 114 -35.46 -12.06 22.38
N GLN A 115 -34.54 -11.71 23.28
CA GLN A 115 -34.53 -12.17 24.68
C GLN A 115 -35.28 -11.25 25.65
N PHE A 116 -35.94 -10.20 25.16
CA PHE A 116 -36.85 -9.31 25.90
C PHE A 116 -38.21 -9.24 25.21
#